data_AF-A0A395NNQ3-F1
#
_entry.id   AF-A0A395NNQ3-F1
#
_cell.length_a   1.000
_cell.length_b   1.000
_cell.length_c   1.000
_cell.angle_alpha   90.00
_cell.angle_beta   90.00
_cell.angle_gamma   90.00
#
_symmetry.space_group_name_H-M   'P 1'
#
loop_
_entity.id
_entity.type
_entity.pdbx_description
1 polymer ?
#
loop_
_entity_poly.entity_id
_entity_poly.type
_entity_poly.pdbx_seq_one_letter_code
_entity_poly.pdbx_strand_id
1 'polypeptide(L)'
;MQNNDRAAQKLLIWTVFGRRALDLNELEVALAIQENSESYESIRTRYNSRKIAITSAAGIILEIVDEKVYLIHQSAKDFLLRSEYLAEAEFCRGLHPSIYLAKICMTYLCFADFVRTSPCREPALLDERNRFHPFFRYAARNWHRHIGIKDDVTDFTSMIGQLTEPGSPALLAWGEAAGLANINMARDTWDIAMEADIPWLAEFQSRGGVIDEEDIEKAASRVRQLLEKDGGIVITPELMKAAAINREHGRFVMDLLLECPAGLMVTAELVQVATENDKSGRNIIELILHKGDVDMSEEAVAEIAARFDIKIMEFLLNLREDINITEMVLVAALQRDYGSEEMITLLLEQRGQDAHITDKFVKTIAEQCNVEIMRLLLEQSGDRVNIPAEAVLIMAARLDENYNGFTP
;
A
#
# COMPACT_ATOMS: atom_id res chain seq x y z
N MET A 1 -2.76 15.20 -47.11
CA MET A 1 -1.85 14.16 -46.56
C MET A 1 -1.79 14.20 -45.03
N GLN A 2 -1.56 15.34 -44.36
CA GLN A 2 -1.45 15.43 -42.89
C GLN A 2 -2.66 14.92 -42.07
N ASN A 3 -3.91 15.07 -42.55
CA ASN A 3 -5.10 14.65 -41.80
C ASN A 3 -5.29 13.12 -41.74
N ASN A 4 -4.87 12.38 -42.78
CA ASN A 4 -4.98 10.92 -42.79
C ASN A 4 -3.94 10.27 -41.85
N ASP A 5 -2.78 10.90 -41.73
CA ASP A 5 -1.69 10.44 -40.88
C ASP A 5 -2.06 10.48 -39.38
N ARG A 6 -2.67 11.59 -38.95
CA ARG A 6 -3.16 11.74 -37.55
C ARG A 6 -4.32 10.81 -37.21
N ALA A 7 -5.17 10.45 -38.17
CA ALA A 7 -6.27 9.50 -37.95
C ALA A 7 -5.73 8.06 -37.78
N ALA A 8 -4.78 7.65 -38.63
CA ALA A 8 -4.08 6.38 -38.50
C ALA A 8 -3.31 6.28 -37.19
N GLN A 9 -2.66 7.38 -36.76
CA GLN A 9 -2.00 7.49 -35.48
C GLN A 9 -2.92 7.18 -34.30
N LYS A 10 -4.08 7.86 -34.24
CA LYS A 10 -5.07 7.66 -33.17
C LYS A 10 -5.64 6.24 -33.16
N LEU A 11 -5.92 5.68 -34.34
CA LEU A 11 -6.42 4.30 -34.47
C LEU A 11 -5.41 3.29 -33.93
N LEU A 12 -4.13 3.46 -34.26
CA LEU A 12 -3.09 2.57 -33.74
C LEU A 12 -2.94 2.74 -32.22
N ILE A 13 -3.01 3.97 -31.70
CA ILE A 13 -2.94 4.23 -30.25
C ILE A 13 -4.05 3.46 -29.52
N TRP A 14 -5.30 3.54 -30.01
CA TRP A 14 -6.41 2.77 -29.43
C TRP A 14 -6.21 1.26 -29.51
N THR A 15 -5.65 0.76 -30.60
CA THR A 15 -5.42 -0.69 -30.79
C THR A 15 -4.27 -1.22 -29.92
N VAL A 16 -3.20 -0.45 -29.77
CA VAL A 16 -1.99 -0.85 -29.01
C VAL A 16 -2.18 -0.65 -27.51
N PHE A 17 -2.59 0.56 -27.11
CA PHE A 17 -2.60 1.01 -25.71
C PHE A 17 -4.00 0.95 -25.06
N GLY A 18 -5.03 0.57 -25.81
CA GLY A 18 -6.35 0.25 -25.26
C GLY A 18 -6.27 -0.87 -24.22
N ARG A 19 -7.09 -0.78 -23.16
CA ARG A 19 -7.12 -1.77 -22.07
C ARG A 19 -7.82 -3.08 -22.49
N ARG A 20 -8.53 -3.05 -23.61
CA ARG A 20 -9.05 -4.22 -24.34
C ARG A 20 -9.19 -3.87 -25.82
N ALA A 21 -9.45 -4.86 -26.67
CA ALA A 21 -9.88 -4.60 -28.04
C ALA A 21 -11.25 -3.91 -28.03
N LEU A 22 -11.37 -2.84 -28.82
CA LEU A 22 -12.61 -2.10 -29.02
C LEU A 22 -13.32 -2.64 -30.27
N ASP A 23 -14.65 -2.60 -30.25
CA ASP A 23 -15.43 -2.85 -31.46
C ASP A 23 -15.40 -1.63 -32.41
N LEU A 24 -15.91 -1.83 -33.62
CA LEU A 24 -15.95 -0.78 -34.65
C LEU A 24 -16.74 0.45 -34.21
N ASN A 25 -17.89 0.27 -33.53
CA ASN A 25 -18.73 1.39 -33.10
C ASN A 25 -18.02 2.17 -31.97
N GLU A 26 -17.40 1.46 -31.03
CA GLU A 26 -16.60 2.06 -29.96
C GLU A 26 -15.44 2.89 -30.51
N LEU A 27 -14.69 2.35 -31.48
CA LEU A 27 -13.60 3.08 -32.13
C LEU A 27 -14.08 4.27 -32.93
N GLU A 28 -15.20 4.16 -33.63
CA GLU A 28 -15.80 5.29 -34.34
C GLU A 28 -16.11 6.45 -33.39
N VAL A 29 -16.73 6.17 -32.24
CA VAL A 29 -16.99 7.18 -31.20
C VAL A 29 -15.68 7.73 -30.63
N ALA A 30 -14.76 6.85 -30.22
CA ALA A 30 -13.49 7.24 -29.58
C ALA A 30 -12.63 8.14 -30.48
N LEU A 31 -12.56 7.84 -31.77
CA LEU A 31 -11.86 8.66 -32.75
C LEU A 31 -12.60 9.96 -33.05
N ALA A 32 -13.91 10.02 -32.79
CA ALA A 32 -14.78 11.17 -33.00
C ALA A 32 -14.66 12.31 -32.01
N ILE A 33 -14.33 11.97 -30.78
CA ILE A 33 -14.18 12.93 -29.71
C ILE A 33 -12.94 13.81 -29.94
N GLN A 34 -13.13 15.10 -29.69
CA GLN A 34 -12.10 16.13 -29.59
C GLN A 34 -12.16 16.75 -28.19
N GLU A 35 -11.10 17.43 -27.75
CA GLU A 35 -11.03 18.03 -26.40
C GLU A 35 -12.16 19.02 -26.11
N ASN A 36 -12.73 19.67 -27.13
CA ASN A 36 -13.85 20.60 -27.02
C ASN A 36 -15.22 19.99 -27.36
N SER A 37 -15.32 18.65 -27.41
CA SER A 37 -16.61 17.99 -27.65
C SER A 37 -17.44 18.02 -26.37
N GLU A 38 -18.72 18.36 -26.51
CA GLU A 38 -19.62 18.59 -25.37
C GLU A 38 -20.83 17.63 -25.36
N SER A 39 -21.11 16.99 -26.50
CA SER A 39 -22.26 16.11 -26.66
C SER A 39 -22.09 15.08 -27.77
N TYR A 40 -22.93 14.04 -27.77
CA TYR A 40 -22.94 13.02 -28.82
C TYR A 40 -23.30 13.59 -30.20
N GLU A 41 -24.23 14.55 -30.26
CA GLU A 41 -24.56 15.24 -31.51
C GLU A 41 -23.35 16.03 -32.08
N SER A 42 -22.50 16.61 -31.22
CA SER A 42 -21.32 17.36 -31.66
C SER A 42 -20.30 16.51 -32.42
N ILE A 43 -20.28 15.20 -32.16
CA ILE A 43 -19.40 14.23 -32.83
C ILE A 43 -20.10 13.46 -33.96
N ARG A 44 -21.45 13.49 -34.02
CA ARG A 44 -22.28 12.76 -34.99
C ARG A 44 -22.02 13.13 -36.44
N THR A 45 -21.66 14.37 -36.72
CA THR A 45 -21.35 14.86 -38.07
C THR A 45 -20.06 14.26 -38.67
N ARG A 46 -19.27 13.51 -37.90
CA ARG A 46 -17.94 13.02 -38.27
C ARG A 46 -17.86 11.50 -38.49
N TYR A 47 -19.00 10.80 -38.45
CA TYR A 47 -19.08 9.33 -38.46
C TYR A 47 -18.60 8.69 -39.79
N ASN A 48 -18.99 9.24 -40.94
CA ASN A 48 -18.78 8.56 -42.22
C ASN A 48 -17.30 8.50 -42.65
N SER A 49 -16.47 9.47 -42.26
CA SER A 49 -15.07 9.50 -42.69
C SER A 49 -14.16 8.54 -41.93
N ARG A 50 -14.58 8.05 -40.74
CA ARG A 50 -13.70 7.23 -39.87
C ARG A 50 -13.87 5.74 -40.05
N LYS A 51 -15.09 5.28 -40.34
CA LYS A 51 -15.34 3.89 -40.72
C LYS A 51 -14.44 3.47 -41.88
N ILE A 52 -14.30 4.33 -42.88
CA ILE A 52 -13.45 4.14 -44.06
C ILE A 52 -11.97 4.04 -43.67
N ALA A 53 -11.50 4.84 -42.71
CA ALA A 53 -10.11 4.79 -42.26
C ALA A 53 -9.77 3.48 -41.53
N ILE A 54 -10.70 2.97 -40.70
CA ILE A 54 -10.53 1.71 -39.97
C ILE A 54 -10.48 0.52 -40.94
N THR A 55 -11.42 0.44 -41.88
CA THR A 55 -11.41 -0.62 -42.91
C THR A 55 -10.22 -0.52 -43.86
N SER A 56 -9.71 0.68 -44.14
CA SER A 56 -8.50 0.84 -44.98
C SER A 56 -7.21 0.40 -44.27
N ALA A 57 -7.17 0.46 -42.94
CA ALA A 57 -6.04 0.00 -42.14
C ALA A 57 -6.09 -1.52 -41.83
N ALA A 58 -7.30 -2.10 -41.89
CA ALA A 58 -7.51 -3.54 -41.78
C ALA A 58 -6.81 -4.28 -42.94
N GLY A 59 -6.04 -5.32 -42.62
CA GLY A 59 -5.24 -6.11 -43.55
C GLY A 59 -3.80 -5.62 -43.76
N ILE A 60 -3.43 -4.41 -43.31
CA ILE A 60 -2.04 -3.91 -43.36
C ILE A 60 -1.33 -4.18 -42.03
N ILE A 61 -1.94 -3.75 -40.92
CA ILE A 61 -1.44 -3.96 -39.56
C ILE A 61 -2.54 -4.34 -38.57
N LEU A 62 -3.82 -4.15 -38.95
CA LEU A 62 -4.98 -4.47 -38.13
C LEU A 62 -5.75 -5.67 -38.67
N GLU A 63 -6.41 -6.42 -37.80
CA GLU A 63 -7.38 -7.45 -38.15
C GLU A 63 -8.70 -7.22 -37.41
N ILE A 64 -9.82 -7.65 -38.00
CA ILE A 64 -11.14 -7.56 -37.38
C ILE A 64 -11.61 -8.99 -37.11
N VAL A 65 -11.76 -9.34 -35.83
CA VAL A 65 -12.21 -10.65 -35.36
C VAL A 65 -13.40 -10.42 -34.43
N ASP A 66 -14.54 -11.06 -34.71
CA ASP A 66 -15.78 -10.91 -33.93
C ASP A 66 -16.16 -9.44 -33.67
N GLU A 67 -16.15 -8.61 -34.73
CA GLU A 67 -16.42 -7.17 -34.73
C GLU A 67 -15.43 -6.30 -33.92
N LYS A 68 -14.38 -6.90 -33.35
CA LYS A 68 -13.33 -6.21 -32.59
C LYS A 68 -12.07 -6.04 -33.41
N VAL A 69 -11.40 -4.92 -33.19
CA VAL A 69 -10.18 -4.57 -33.91
C VAL A 69 -8.94 -4.96 -33.10
N TYR A 70 -8.05 -5.71 -33.73
CA TYR A 70 -6.79 -6.21 -33.17
C TYR A 70 -5.61 -5.82 -34.07
N LEU A 71 -4.40 -6.00 -33.54
CA LEU A 71 -3.20 -6.06 -34.37
C LEU A 71 -3.08 -7.47 -34.96
N ILE A 72 -2.67 -7.57 -36.22
CA ILE A 72 -2.51 -8.86 -36.93
C ILE A 72 -1.58 -9.84 -36.18
N HIS A 73 -0.65 -9.33 -35.37
CA HIS A 73 0.26 -10.19 -34.62
C HIS A 73 0.52 -9.67 -33.21
N GLN A 74 0.42 -10.55 -32.21
CA GLN A 74 0.72 -10.21 -30.81
C GLN A 74 2.17 -9.75 -30.64
N SER A 75 3.12 -10.31 -31.39
CA SER A 75 4.52 -9.83 -31.34
C SER A 75 4.69 -8.41 -31.90
N ALA A 76 3.78 -7.93 -32.76
CA ALA A 76 3.79 -6.53 -33.17
C ALA A 76 3.35 -5.63 -32.01
N LYS A 77 2.36 -6.05 -31.23
CA LYS A 77 1.99 -5.37 -29.98
C LYS A 77 3.16 -5.35 -28.99
N ASP A 78 3.79 -6.50 -28.76
CA ASP A 78 4.89 -6.61 -27.80
C ASP A 78 6.13 -5.83 -28.25
N PHE A 79 6.44 -5.83 -29.55
CA PHE A 79 7.49 -5.00 -30.14
C PHE A 79 7.20 -3.52 -29.91
N LEU A 80 5.97 -3.08 -30.17
CA LEU A 80 5.57 -1.70 -29.98
C LEU A 80 5.57 -1.29 -28.50
N LEU A 81 5.18 -2.19 -27.59
CA LEU A 81 5.15 -1.90 -26.15
C LEU A 81 6.53 -1.96 -25.49
N ARG A 82 7.46 -2.79 -25.98
CA ARG A 82 8.81 -2.98 -25.38
C ARG A 82 9.87 -2.02 -25.90
N SER A 83 9.62 -1.31 -26.99
CA SER A 83 10.62 -0.44 -27.60
C SER A 83 10.62 0.97 -27.01
N GLU A 84 11.74 1.40 -26.43
CA GLU A 84 12.05 2.84 -26.26
C GLU A 84 12.01 3.57 -27.62
N TYR A 85 12.15 2.84 -28.73
CA TYR A 85 12.03 3.32 -30.10
C TYR A 85 10.65 3.87 -30.50
N LEU A 86 9.56 3.60 -29.76
CA LEU A 86 8.24 4.19 -30.10
C LEU A 86 8.04 5.60 -29.52
N ALA A 87 8.73 5.90 -28.41
CA ALA A 87 8.84 7.26 -27.89
C ALA A 87 9.72 8.13 -28.81
N GLU A 88 10.72 7.51 -29.46
CA GLU A 88 11.59 8.16 -30.46
C GLU A 88 11.04 8.12 -31.90
N ALA A 89 10.17 7.15 -32.22
CA ALA A 89 9.54 7.06 -33.52
C ALA A 89 8.66 8.29 -33.74
N GLU A 90 8.78 8.90 -34.91
CA GLU A 90 8.01 10.08 -35.32
C GLU A 90 6.48 9.89 -35.18
N PHE A 91 6.05 8.63 -35.06
CA PHE A 91 4.69 8.19 -34.87
C PHE A 91 3.97 8.74 -33.63
N CYS A 92 4.66 9.13 -32.55
CA CYS A 92 4.05 9.74 -31.35
C CYS A 92 4.38 11.23 -31.17
N ARG A 93 5.01 11.88 -32.16
CA ARG A 93 5.30 13.31 -32.07
C ARG A 93 4.01 14.11 -31.87
N GLY A 94 3.91 14.78 -30.72
CA GLY A 94 2.80 15.67 -30.38
C GLY A 94 1.53 15.01 -29.86
N LEU A 95 1.52 13.69 -29.63
CA LEU A 95 0.38 12.99 -28.99
C LEU A 95 0.89 11.93 -28.01
N HIS A 96 0.85 12.23 -26.70
CA HIS A 96 1.20 11.25 -25.68
C HIS A 96 0.05 10.23 -25.52
N PRO A 97 0.26 8.91 -25.78
CA PRO A 97 -0.83 7.93 -25.84
C PRO A 97 -1.67 7.87 -24.57
N SER A 98 -1.03 7.77 -23.40
CA SER A 98 -1.69 7.72 -22.09
C SER A 98 -2.59 8.94 -21.87
N ILE A 99 -2.05 10.13 -22.12
CA ILE A 99 -2.77 11.39 -21.92
C ILE A 99 -3.95 11.49 -22.90
N TYR A 100 -3.71 11.15 -24.16
CA TYR A 100 -4.75 11.18 -25.19
C TYR A 100 -5.91 10.25 -24.84
N LEU A 101 -5.64 9.00 -24.48
CA LEU A 101 -6.66 8.01 -24.14
C LEU A 101 -7.46 8.42 -22.90
N ALA A 102 -6.78 8.90 -21.85
CA ALA A 102 -7.43 9.39 -20.65
C ALA A 102 -8.34 10.59 -20.95
N LYS A 103 -7.83 11.60 -21.67
CA LYS A 103 -8.60 12.79 -22.06
C LYS A 103 -9.86 12.43 -22.84
N ILE A 104 -9.75 11.57 -23.86
CA ILE A 104 -10.92 11.17 -24.66
C ILE A 104 -11.98 10.47 -23.81
N CYS A 105 -11.57 9.55 -22.93
CA CYS A 105 -12.51 8.90 -22.01
C CYS A 105 -13.18 9.91 -21.08
N MET A 106 -12.41 10.81 -20.46
CA MET A 106 -12.95 11.80 -19.51
C MET A 106 -13.86 12.81 -20.20
N THR A 107 -13.45 13.37 -21.34
CA THR A 107 -14.28 14.27 -22.15
C THR A 107 -15.61 13.62 -22.51
N TYR A 108 -15.60 12.35 -22.92
CA TYR A 108 -16.83 11.63 -23.22
C TYR A 108 -17.75 11.50 -22.01
N LEU A 109 -17.21 11.12 -20.85
CA LEU A 109 -17.99 10.98 -19.62
C LEU A 109 -18.60 12.33 -19.15
N CYS A 110 -17.97 13.45 -19.49
CA CYS A 110 -18.47 14.80 -19.21
C CYS A 110 -19.52 15.32 -20.21
N PHE A 111 -19.95 14.53 -21.20
CA PHE A 111 -20.97 14.98 -22.17
C PHE A 111 -22.29 15.32 -21.49
N ALA A 112 -22.91 16.41 -21.97
CA ALA A 112 -24.20 16.88 -21.46
C ALA A 112 -25.31 15.83 -21.58
N ASP A 113 -25.22 14.92 -22.55
CA ASP A 113 -26.14 13.80 -22.75
C ASP A 113 -26.25 12.92 -21.48
N PHE A 114 -25.13 12.68 -20.80
CA PHE A 114 -25.06 11.83 -19.61
C PHE A 114 -25.41 12.60 -18.34
N VAL A 115 -24.86 13.81 -18.21
CA VAL A 115 -25.09 14.67 -17.04
C VAL A 115 -26.57 15.03 -16.89
N ARG A 116 -27.29 15.26 -17.99
CA ARG A 116 -28.72 15.66 -17.96
C ARG A 116 -29.68 14.51 -17.68
N THR A 117 -29.27 13.27 -17.94
CA THR A 117 -30.12 12.07 -17.85
C THR A 117 -29.79 11.18 -16.66
N SER A 118 -28.83 11.60 -15.82
CA SER A 118 -28.35 10.91 -14.62
C SER A 118 -28.93 11.55 -13.34
N PRO A 119 -29.27 10.77 -12.29
CA PRO A 119 -29.16 9.32 -12.23
C PRO A 119 -30.29 8.61 -12.99
N CYS A 120 -29.95 7.52 -13.65
CA CYS A 120 -30.85 6.62 -14.34
C CYS A 120 -31.59 5.74 -13.30
N ARG A 121 -32.84 6.09 -13.02
CA ARG A 121 -33.65 5.41 -11.99
C ARG A 121 -34.12 4.00 -12.38
N GLU A 122 -34.00 3.62 -13.66
CA GLU A 122 -34.49 2.36 -14.20
C GLU A 122 -33.38 1.61 -14.95
N PRO A 123 -33.05 0.35 -14.57
CA PRO A 123 -32.01 -0.43 -15.24
C PRO A 123 -32.19 -0.59 -16.75
N ALA A 124 -33.44 -0.66 -17.22
CA ALA A 124 -33.74 -0.78 -18.65
C ALA A 124 -33.30 0.47 -19.45
N LEU A 125 -33.44 1.67 -18.88
CA LEU A 125 -32.99 2.91 -19.49
C LEU A 125 -31.46 3.01 -19.51
N LEU A 126 -30.78 2.43 -18.52
CA LEU A 126 -29.32 2.33 -18.51
C LEU A 126 -28.82 1.40 -19.61
N ASP A 127 -29.49 0.26 -19.83
CA ASP A 127 -29.17 -0.65 -20.93
C ASP A 127 -29.42 -0.01 -22.29
N GLU A 128 -30.50 0.74 -22.43
CA GLU A 128 -30.78 1.53 -23.63
C GLU A 128 -29.70 2.58 -23.87
N ARG A 129 -29.30 3.35 -22.84
CA ARG A 129 -28.19 4.30 -22.91
C ARG A 129 -26.90 3.62 -23.34
N ASN A 130 -26.56 2.46 -22.79
CA ASN A 130 -25.38 1.70 -23.17
C ASN A 130 -25.40 1.26 -24.65
N ARG A 131 -26.57 0.96 -25.22
CA ARG A 131 -26.71 0.61 -26.64
C ARG A 131 -26.52 1.81 -27.56
N PHE A 132 -27.05 2.98 -27.19
CA PHE A 132 -26.88 4.21 -27.97
C PHE A 132 -25.48 4.83 -27.83
N HIS A 133 -24.79 4.53 -26.73
CA HIS A 133 -23.47 5.06 -26.39
C HIS A 133 -22.46 3.93 -26.18
N PRO A 134 -22.02 3.25 -27.27
CA PRO A 134 -21.23 2.02 -27.17
C PRO A 134 -19.90 2.20 -26.44
N PHE A 135 -19.26 3.36 -26.55
CA PHE A 135 -17.99 3.67 -25.90
C PHE A 135 -18.10 3.98 -24.39
N PHE A 136 -19.31 4.19 -23.87
CA PHE A 136 -19.55 4.72 -22.52
C PHE A 136 -19.00 3.83 -21.42
N ARG A 137 -19.26 2.52 -21.49
CA ARG A 137 -18.75 1.56 -20.50
C ARG A 137 -17.23 1.40 -20.57
N TYR A 138 -16.66 1.48 -21.77
CA TYR A 138 -15.20 1.44 -21.90
C TYR A 138 -14.59 2.66 -21.21
N ALA A 139 -15.07 3.86 -21.52
CA ALA A 139 -14.56 5.11 -20.96
C ALA A 139 -14.65 5.11 -19.43
N ALA A 140 -15.82 4.78 -18.88
CA ALA A 140 -16.09 4.74 -17.44
C ALA A 140 -15.14 3.82 -16.66
N ARG A 141 -14.78 2.68 -17.26
CA ARG A 141 -13.93 1.66 -16.60
C ARG A 141 -12.43 1.87 -16.78
N ASN A 142 -12.02 2.73 -17.71
CA ASN A 142 -10.62 2.78 -18.12
C ASN A 142 -9.99 4.17 -18.13
N TRP A 143 -10.74 5.27 -17.98
CA TRP A 143 -10.17 6.63 -17.99
C TRP A 143 -9.00 6.77 -17.00
N HIS A 144 -9.18 6.29 -15.76
CA HIS A 144 -8.18 6.35 -14.69
C HIS A 144 -7.01 5.38 -14.90
N ARG A 145 -7.21 4.32 -15.69
CA ARG A 145 -6.18 3.30 -16.01
C ARG A 145 -5.29 3.69 -17.18
N HIS A 146 -5.70 4.71 -17.93
CA HIS A 146 -4.91 5.29 -18.99
C HIS A 146 -3.92 6.33 -18.49
N ILE A 147 -4.12 6.89 -17.28
CA ILE A 147 -3.16 7.79 -16.64
C ILE A 147 -2.03 6.92 -16.06
N GLY A 148 -0.82 7.07 -16.60
CA GLY A 148 0.36 6.35 -16.15
C GLY A 148 1.00 7.01 -14.93
N ILE A 149 1.84 6.24 -14.21
CA ILE A 149 2.56 6.70 -13.00
C ILE A 149 3.48 7.90 -13.30
N LYS A 150 4.00 7.99 -14.53
CA LYS A 150 4.88 9.09 -14.97
C LYS A 150 4.12 10.29 -15.56
N ASP A 151 2.81 10.18 -15.76
CA ASP A 151 2.02 11.27 -16.31
C ASP A 151 1.75 12.32 -15.24
N ASP A 152 1.82 13.59 -15.63
CA ASP A 152 1.46 14.69 -14.75
C ASP A 152 -0.07 14.75 -14.61
N VAL A 153 -0.57 14.35 -13.45
CA VAL A 153 -2.00 14.34 -13.15
C VAL A 153 -2.59 15.77 -13.15
N THR A 154 -1.76 16.81 -13.03
CA THR A 154 -2.22 18.20 -13.05
C THR A 154 -2.91 18.57 -14.37
N ASP A 155 -2.53 17.94 -15.49
CA ASP A 155 -3.16 18.08 -16.81
C ASP A 155 -4.65 17.69 -16.79
N PHE A 156 -5.08 16.90 -15.80
CA PHE A 156 -6.43 16.36 -15.67
C PHE A 156 -7.24 17.01 -14.55
N THR A 157 -6.67 17.95 -13.79
CA THR A 157 -7.27 18.50 -12.56
C THR A 157 -8.73 18.92 -12.73
N SER A 158 -9.04 19.67 -13.79
CA SER A 158 -10.41 20.13 -14.02
C SER A 158 -11.37 18.99 -14.34
N MET A 159 -10.95 18.01 -15.14
CA MET A 159 -11.82 16.88 -15.50
C MET A 159 -11.97 15.88 -14.35
N ILE A 160 -10.91 15.66 -13.55
CA ILE A 160 -10.99 14.83 -12.34
C ILE A 160 -12.00 15.47 -11.40
N GLY A 161 -11.84 16.76 -11.08
CA GLY A 161 -12.78 17.48 -10.21
C GLY A 161 -14.23 17.38 -10.67
N GLN A 162 -14.49 17.55 -11.98
CA GLN A 162 -15.85 17.39 -12.53
C GLN A 162 -16.42 15.97 -12.37
N LEU A 163 -15.62 14.93 -12.63
CA LEU A 163 -16.07 13.54 -12.55
C LEU A 163 -16.16 13.03 -11.11
N THR A 164 -15.40 13.62 -10.19
CA THR A 164 -15.29 13.17 -8.79
C THR A 164 -15.89 14.15 -7.79
N GLU A 165 -16.74 15.06 -8.24
CA GLU A 165 -17.52 15.96 -7.38
C GLU A 165 -18.65 15.15 -6.72
N PRO A 166 -18.67 15.03 -5.37
CA PRO A 166 -19.68 14.27 -4.65
C PRO A 166 -21.11 14.72 -4.98
N GLY A 167 -22.00 13.76 -5.23
CA GLY A 167 -23.40 14.04 -5.57
C GLY A 167 -23.64 14.70 -6.94
N SER A 168 -22.59 14.98 -7.72
CA SER A 168 -22.75 15.57 -9.06
C SER A 168 -23.39 14.57 -10.04
N PRO A 169 -24.18 15.04 -11.03
CA PRO A 169 -24.74 14.14 -12.03
C PRO A 169 -23.67 13.44 -12.88
N ALA A 170 -22.49 14.06 -13.03
CA ALA A 170 -21.33 13.48 -13.72
C ALA A 170 -20.78 12.26 -12.96
N LEU A 171 -20.57 12.38 -11.65
CA LEU A 171 -20.17 11.26 -10.79
C LEU A 171 -21.18 10.11 -10.86
N LEU A 172 -22.48 10.43 -10.76
CA LEU A 172 -23.54 9.42 -10.83
C LEU A 172 -23.58 8.72 -12.19
N ALA A 173 -23.40 9.48 -13.29
CA ALA A 173 -23.38 8.90 -14.64
C ALA A 173 -22.17 7.97 -14.82
N TRP A 174 -21.00 8.40 -14.34
CA TRP A 174 -19.79 7.60 -14.35
C TRP A 174 -19.96 6.31 -13.53
N GLY A 175 -20.45 6.41 -12.29
CA GLY A 175 -20.60 5.25 -11.43
C GLY A 175 -21.63 4.24 -11.94
N GLU A 176 -22.75 4.68 -12.52
CA GLU A 176 -23.70 3.80 -13.22
C GLU A 176 -23.05 3.03 -14.36
N ALA A 177 -22.22 3.70 -15.15
CA ALA A 177 -21.53 3.09 -16.29
C ALA A 177 -20.43 2.12 -15.87
N ALA A 178 -19.71 2.46 -14.80
CA ALA A 178 -18.66 1.65 -14.23
C ALA A 178 -19.22 0.43 -13.45
N GLY A 179 -20.40 0.56 -12.87
CA GLY A 179 -21.05 -0.45 -12.02
C GLY A 179 -20.75 -0.24 -10.53
N LEU A 180 -20.62 1.02 -10.08
CA LEU A 180 -20.34 1.42 -8.70
C LEU A 180 -21.65 1.61 -7.95
N ALA A 181 -22.02 0.66 -7.11
CA ALA A 181 -23.37 0.57 -6.54
C ALA A 181 -23.65 1.66 -5.49
N ASN A 182 -22.64 2.06 -4.72
CA ASN A 182 -22.80 3.00 -3.60
C ASN A 182 -22.18 4.37 -3.86
N ILE A 183 -21.84 4.68 -5.12
CA ILE A 183 -21.15 5.93 -5.48
C ILE A 183 -21.96 7.18 -5.11
N ASN A 184 -23.28 7.05 -5.05
CA ASN A 184 -24.20 8.12 -4.67
C ASN A 184 -24.16 8.44 -3.17
N MET A 185 -23.60 7.54 -2.35
CA MET A 185 -23.39 7.75 -0.92
C MET A 185 -22.04 8.41 -0.61
N ALA A 186 -21.19 8.58 -1.63
CA ALA A 186 -19.87 9.18 -1.45
C ALA A 186 -19.98 10.64 -1.00
N ARG A 187 -19.28 10.98 0.08
CA ARG A 187 -19.29 12.32 0.68
C ARG A 187 -18.15 13.20 0.20
N ASP A 188 -17.07 12.57 -0.26
CA ASP A 188 -15.84 13.19 -0.75
C ASP A 188 -15.13 12.26 -1.75
N THR A 189 -14.01 12.70 -2.30
CA THR A 189 -13.25 11.92 -3.29
C THR A 189 -12.58 10.69 -2.70
N TRP A 190 -12.40 10.60 -1.37
CA TRP A 190 -11.91 9.38 -0.73
C TRP A 190 -12.96 8.26 -0.80
N ASP A 191 -14.23 8.56 -0.55
CA ASP A 191 -15.32 7.57 -0.68
C ASP A 191 -15.39 7.09 -2.14
N ILE A 192 -15.22 8.02 -3.09
CA ILE A 192 -15.17 7.73 -4.53
C ILE A 192 -13.97 6.84 -4.86
N ALA A 193 -12.77 7.17 -4.37
CA ALA A 193 -11.55 6.41 -4.63
C ALA A 193 -11.65 4.98 -4.09
N MET A 194 -12.25 4.80 -2.91
CA MET A 194 -12.49 3.49 -2.30
C MET A 194 -13.54 2.68 -3.06
N GLU A 195 -14.70 3.26 -3.34
CA GLU A 195 -15.79 2.59 -4.07
C GLU A 195 -15.34 2.21 -5.50
N ALA A 196 -14.54 3.06 -6.15
CA ALA A 196 -14.06 2.84 -7.50
C ALA A 196 -12.76 2.02 -7.59
N ASP A 197 -12.11 1.71 -6.45
CA ASP A 197 -10.79 1.08 -6.37
C ASP A 197 -9.71 1.83 -7.19
N ILE A 198 -9.54 3.13 -6.90
CA ILE A 198 -8.59 4.02 -7.56
C ILE A 198 -7.68 4.68 -6.50
N PRO A 199 -6.60 4.00 -6.05
CA PRO A 199 -5.78 4.49 -4.93
C PRO A 199 -5.18 5.88 -5.16
N TRP A 200 -4.68 6.15 -6.37
CA TRP A 200 -4.06 7.43 -6.70
C TRP A 200 -5.04 8.61 -6.64
N LEU A 201 -6.35 8.36 -6.71
CA LEU A 201 -7.37 9.40 -6.63
C LEU A 201 -7.51 9.94 -5.19
N ALA A 202 -7.28 9.11 -4.17
CA ALA A 202 -7.22 9.55 -2.79
C ALA A 202 -6.00 10.48 -2.57
N GLU A 203 -4.84 10.09 -3.09
CA GLU A 203 -3.62 10.91 -3.03
C GLU A 203 -3.76 12.24 -3.79
N PHE A 204 -4.52 12.25 -4.90
CA PHE A 204 -4.71 13.44 -5.74
C PHE A 204 -5.29 14.62 -4.95
N GLN A 205 -6.25 14.38 -4.05
CA GLN A 205 -6.79 15.44 -3.20
C GLN A 205 -5.76 15.99 -2.21
N SER A 206 -4.80 15.17 -1.78
CA SER A 206 -3.76 15.56 -0.82
C SER A 206 -2.61 16.35 -1.46
N ARG A 207 -2.51 16.42 -2.80
CA ARG A 207 -1.34 16.97 -3.52
C ARG A 207 -1.17 18.50 -3.48
N GLY A 208 -1.95 19.23 -2.68
CA GLY A 208 -1.89 20.71 -2.64
C GLY A 208 -1.90 21.36 -1.26
N GLY A 209 -2.05 20.57 -0.18
CA GLY A 209 -2.13 21.08 1.19
C GLY A 209 -0.92 20.68 2.03
N VAL A 210 -0.51 21.55 2.97
CA VAL A 210 0.26 21.08 4.13
C VAL A 210 -0.72 20.22 4.92
N ILE A 211 -0.40 18.93 5.12
CA ILE A 211 -1.20 18.06 5.97
C ILE A 211 -1.24 18.71 7.36
N ASP A 212 -2.42 19.17 7.75
CA ASP A 212 -2.64 19.75 9.06
C ASP A 212 -3.26 18.72 10.02
N GLU A 213 -3.45 19.12 11.28
CA GLU A 213 -4.04 18.26 12.31
C GLU A 213 -5.49 17.89 12.00
N GLU A 214 -6.21 18.72 11.24
CA GLU A 214 -7.59 18.46 10.82
C GLU A 214 -7.65 17.35 9.75
N ASP A 215 -6.73 17.36 8.78
CA ASP A 215 -6.59 16.30 7.78
C ASP A 215 -6.27 14.95 8.43
N ILE A 216 -5.40 14.96 9.45
CA ILE A 216 -5.03 13.78 10.23
C ILE A 216 -6.24 13.24 11.01
N GLU A 217 -6.99 14.11 11.69
CA GLU A 217 -8.17 13.69 12.45
C GLU A 217 -9.30 13.19 11.54
N LYS A 218 -9.49 13.80 10.36
CA LYS A 218 -10.42 13.31 9.33
C LYS A 218 -10.04 11.90 8.87
N ALA A 219 -8.76 11.67 8.59
CA ALA A 219 -8.26 10.35 8.22
C ALA A 219 -8.47 9.33 9.36
N ALA A 220 -8.20 9.72 10.61
CA ALA A 220 -8.41 8.86 11.77
C ALA A 220 -9.88 8.51 12.01
N SER A 221 -10.77 9.49 12.00
CA SER A 221 -12.22 9.28 12.12
C SER A 221 -12.74 8.29 11.07
N ARG A 222 -12.16 8.32 9.88
CA ARG A 222 -12.51 7.38 8.80
C ARG A 222 -12.05 5.96 9.06
N VAL A 223 -10.79 5.81 9.47
CA VAL A 223 -10.24 4.50 9.81
C VAL A 223 -11.04 3.91 10.97
N ARG A 224 -11.43 4.70 11.99
CA ARG A 224 -12.37 4.26 13.04
C ARG A 224 -13.70 3.76 12.45
N GLN A 225 -14.34 4.52 11.57
CA GLN A 225 -15.59 4.09 10.90
C GLN A 225 -15.41 2.77 10.10
N LEU A 226 -14.26 2.56 9.48
CA LEU A 226 -13.96 1.34 8.72
C LEU A 226 -13.69 0.13 9.63
N LEU A 227 -13.14 0.38 10.83
CA LEU A 227 -12.86 -0.66 11.83
C LEU A 227 -14.13 -1.06 12.60
N GLU A 228 -15.08 -0.13 12.81
CA GLU A 228 -16.34 -0.38 13.55
C GLU A 228 -17.44 -1.05 12.71
N LYS A 229 -17.33 -1.05 11.37
CA LYS A 229 -18.38 -1.59 10.50
C LYS A 229 -18.37 -3.13 10.53
N ASP A 230 -19.55 -3.77 10.58
CA ASP A 230 -19.68 -5.23 10.45
C ASP A 230 -19.04 -5.71 9.12
N GLY A 231 -18.03 -6.57 9.19
CA GLY A 231 -17.20 -6.97 8.04
C GLY A 231 -16.15 -5.93 7.63
N GLY A 232 -15.82 -5.00 8.53
CA GLY A 232 -14.81 -3.96 8.38
C GLY A 232 -13.37 -4.51 8.30
N ILE A 233 -12.40 -3.60 8.25
CA ILE A 233 -10.99 -3.96 8.10
C ILE A 233 -10.56 -4.75 9.34
N VAL A 234 -10.14 -6.00 9.15
CA VAL A 234 -9.48 -6.77 10.21
C VAL A 234 -8.08 -6.20 10.36
N ILE A 235 -7.70 -5.79 11.58
CA ILE A 235 -6.34 -5.36 11.84
C ILE A 235 -5.43 -6.58 11.75
N THR A 236 -4.56 -6.59 10.74
CA THR A 236 -3.59 -7.67 10.52
C THR A 236 -2.20 -7.27 11.00
N PRO A 237 -1.31 -8.23 11.25
CA PRO A 237 0.11 -7.95 11.50
C PRO A 237 0.75 -7.10 10.39
N GLU A 238 0.35 -7.28 9.14
CA GLU A 238 0.85 -6.51 7.99
C GLU A 238 0.43 -5.04 8.06
N LEU A 239 -0.80 -4.75 8.51
CA LEU A 239 -1.27 -3.38 8.70
C LEU A 239 -0.51 -2.68 9.83
N MET A 240 -0.25 -3.40 10.92
CA MET A 240 0.58 -2.91 12.04
C MET A 240 2.02 -2.63 11.58
N LYS A 241 2.61 -3.51 10.76
CA LYS A 241 3.94 -3.27 10.17
C LYS A 241 3.95 -2.04 9.27
N ALA A 242 2.94 -1.87 8.42
CA ALA A 242 2.83 -0.70 7.56
C ALA A 242 2.75 0.60 8.39
N ALA A 243 2.00 0.59 9.49
CA ALA A 243 1.97 1.70 10.45
C ALA A 243 3.35 1.92 11.10
N ALA A 244 4.05 0.85 11.49
CA ALA A 244 5.37 0.94 12.09
C ALA A 244 6.46 1.45 11.14
N ILE A 245 6.36 1.18 9.83
CA ILE A 245 7.27 1.71 8.79
C ILE A 245 7.05 3.22 8.57
N ASN A 246 5.86 3.74 8.86
CA ASN A 246 5.53 5.13 8.60
C ASN A 246 6.36 6.08 9.47
N ARG A 247 7.35 6.73 8.86
CA ARG A 247 8.33 7.57 9.56
C ARG A 247 7.75 8.86 10.12
N GLU A 248 6.80 9.48 9.42
CA GLU A 248 6.25 10.78 9.80
C GLU A 248 5.06 10.66 10.76
N HIS A 249 4.13 9.72 10.50
CA HIS A 249 2.88 9.60 11.25
C HIS A 249 2.64 8.21 11.85
N GLY A 250 3.65 7.33 11.86
CA GLY A 250 3.48 5.94 12.30
C GLY A 250 2.99 5.79 13.73
N ARG A 251 3.42 6.65 14.66
CA ARG A 251 2.90 6.65 16.03
C ARG A 251 1.39 6.90 16.08
N PHE A 252 0.91 7.87 15.32
CA PHE A 252 -0.51 8.24 15.30
C PHE A 252 -1.36 7.13 14.68
N VAL A 253 -0.91 6.58 13.54
CA VAL A 253 -1.59 5.46 12.89
C VAL A 253 -1.61 4.25 13.81
N MET A 254 -0.50 3.96 14.51
CA MET A 254 -0.42 2.87 15.47
C MET A 254 -1.43 3.04 16.61
N ASP A 255 -1.54 4.24 17.18
CA ASP A 255 -2.49 4.50 18.29
C ASP A 255 -3.92 4.21 17.87
N LEU A 256 -4.28 4.63 16.67
CA LEU A 256 -5.59 4.38 16.08
C LEU A 256 -5.90 2.90 15.87
N LEU A 257 -4.91 2.12 15.42
CA LEU A 257 -5.07 0.68 15.28
C LEU A 257 -5.22 -0.01 16.64
N LEU A 258 -4.46 0.45 17.64
CA LEU A 258 -4.51 -0.07 19.01
C LEU A 258 -5.77 0.35 19.80
N GLU A 259 -6.52 1.35 19.35
CA GLU A 259 -7.84 1.69 19.93
C GLU A 259 -8.90 0.61 19.69
N CYS A 260 -8.67 -0.29 18.73
CA CYS A 260 -9.66 -1.32 18.39
C CYS A 260 -9.44 -2.59 19.24
N PRO A 261 -10.50 -3.16 19.83
CA PRO A 261 -10.44 -4.32 20.73
C PRO A 261 -10.19 -5.66 20.02
N ALA A 262 -9.48 -5.64 18.89
CA ALA A 262 -9.00 -6.87 18.28
C ALA A 262 -7.95 -7.50 19.21
N GLY A 263 -7.96 -8.83 19.36
CA GLY A 263 -6.91 -9.58 20.07
C GLY A 263 -5.58 -9.46 19.33
N LEU A 264 -4.97 -8.28 19.43
CA LEU A 264 -3.76 -7.91 18.73
C LEU A 264 -2.57 -8.55 19.42
N MET A 265 -1.69 -9.14 18.61
CA MET A 265 -0.44 -9.72 19.08
C MET A 265 0.73 -8.92 18.53
N VAL A 266 1.58 -8.43 19.42
CA VAL A 266 2.88 -7.86 19.07
C VAL A 266 3.84 -8.99 18.81
N THR A 267 4.39 -8.98 17.59
CA THR A 267 5.37 -9.96 17.11
C THR A 267 6.76 -9.38 17.13
N ALA A 268 7.78 -10.25 17.18
CA ALA A 268 9.18 -9.87 16.98
C ALA A 268 9.39 -9.01 15.73
N GLU A 269 8.73 -9.36 14.62
CA GLU A 269 8.86 -8.63 13.36
C GLU A 269 8.31 -7.20 13.46
N LEU A 270 7.21 -6.97 14.18
CA LEU A 270 6.70 -5.63 14.42
C LEU A 270 7.70 -4.80 15.25
N VAL A 271 8.30 -5.40 16.29
CA VAL A 271 9.32 -4.75 17.12
C VAL A 271 10.54 -4.39 16.28
N GLN A 272 11.02 -5.31 15.45
CA GLN A 272 12.15 -5.07 14.55
C GLN A 272 11.86 -3.92 13.58
N VAL A 273 10.71 -3.94 12.90
CA VAL A 273 10.33 -2.88 11.96
C VAL A 273 10.24 -1.51 12.66
N ALA A 274 9.73 -1.47 13.90
CA ALA A 274 9.73 -0.25 14.68
C ALA A 274 11.17 0.20 15.03
N THR A 275 12.10 -0.71 15.33
CA THR A 275 13.52 -0.33 15.58
C THR A 275 14.20 0.29 14.36
N GLU A 276 13.83 -0.11 13.15
CA GLU A 276 14.36 0.44 11.88
C GLU A 276 13.75 1.81 11.52
N ASN A 277 12.76 2.28 12.29
CA ASN A 277 12.14 3.59 12.14
C ASN A 277 12.78 4.62 13.10
N ASP A 278 13.87 5.24 12.67
CA ASP A 278 14.62 6.23 13.46
C ASP A 278 13.81 7.45 13.92
N LYS A 279 12.69 7.77 13.25
CA LYS A 279 11.87 8.95 13.55
C LYS A 279 10.78 8.67 14.57
N SER A 280 10.03 7.58 14.40
CA SER A 280 8.83 7.27 15.19
C SER A 280 8.93 5.96 15.98
N GLY A 281 9.92 5.12 15.70
CA GLY A 281 10.06 3.76 16.20
C GLY A 281 10.02 3.62 17.71
N ARG A 282 10.83 4.42 18.41
CA ARG A 282 10.83 4.45 19.89
C ARG A 282 9.44 4.78 20.44
N ASN A 283 8.81 5.83 19.91
CA ASN A 283 7.50 6.27 20.37
C ASN A 283 6.39 5.25 20.06
N ILE A 284 6.53 4.49 18.98
CA ILE A 284 5.63 3.39 18.62
C ILE A 284 5.72 2.26 19.65
N ILE A 285 6.94 1.86 20.05
CA ILE A 285 7.14 0.82 21.06
C ILE A 285 6.65 1.30 22.42
N GLU A 286 7.01 2.51 22.84
CA GLU A 286 6.48 3.08 24.08
C GLU A 286 4.94 3.07 24.07
N LEU A 287 4.29 3.46 22.98
CA LEU A 287 2.83 3.42 22.85
C LEU A 287 2.25 2.01 23.00
N ILE A 288 2.82 1.02 22.31
CA ILE A 288 2.38 -0.38 22.40
C ILE A 288 2.48 -0.89 23.84
N LEU A 289 3.57 -0.55 24.53
CA LEU A 289 3.79 -0.97 25.92
C LEU A 289 2.76 -0.37 26.90
N HIS A 290 2.23 0.82 26.62
CA HIS A 290 1.19 1.45 27.45
C HIS A 290 -0.20 0.84 27.23
N LYS A 291 -0.45 0.20 26.07
CA LYS A 291 -1.75 -0.42 25.77
C LYS A 291 -1.77 -1.83 26.36
N GLY A 292 -2.28 -1.93 27.58
CA GLY A 292 -2.33 -3.17 28.37
C GLY A 292 -3.14 -4.31 27.74
N ASP A 293 -4.02 -4.01 26.78
CA ASP A 293 -4.90 -4.98 26.12
C ASP A 293 -4.25 -5.70 24.92
N VAL A 294 -2.94 -5.52 24.71
CA VAL A 294 -2.22 -6.08 23.56
C VAL A 294 -1.31 -7.22 24.02
N ASP A 295 -1.54 -8.44 23.53
CA ASP A 295 -0.69 -9.58 23.84
C ASP A 295 0.69 -9.44 23.19
N MET A 296 1.73 -9.96 23.84
CA MET A 296 3.08 -9.97 23.29
C MET A 296 3.64 -11.37 23.23
N SER A 297 4.17 -11.72 22.06
CA SER A 297 4.92 -12.96 21.87
C SER A 297 6.22 -12.94 22.68
N GLU A 298 6.69 -14.13 23.09
CA GLU A 298 7.99 -14.28 23.76
C GLU A 298 9.13 -13.72 22.90
N GLU A 299 9.08 -13.96 21.59
CA GLU A 299 10.04 -13.44 20.64
C GLU A 299 10.03 -11.91 20.58
N ALA A 300 8.88 -11.26 20.74
CA ALA A 300 8.81 -9.80 20.81
C ALA A 300 9.49 -9.26 22.07
N VAL A 301 9.30 -9.92 23.22
CA VAL A 301 9.98 -9.54 24.48
C VAL A 301 11.49 -9.74 24.35
N ALA A 302 11.92 -10.84 23.71
CA ALA A 302 13.34 -11.09 23.43
C ALA A 302 13.94 -10.02 22.51
N GLU A 303 13.22 -9.60 21.47
CA GLU A 303 13.62 -8.50 20.59
C GLU A 303 13.75 -7.17 21.33
N ILE A 304 12.81 -6.86 22.24
CA ILE A 304 12.90 -5.68 23.11
C ILE A 304 14.17 -5.74 23.96
N ALA A 305 14.40 -6.88 24.61
CA ALA A 305 15.57 -7.11 25.44
C ALA A 305 16.90 -7.07 24.66
N ALA A 306 16.91 -7.37 23.36
CA ALA A 306 18.11 -7.29 22.52
C ALA A 306 18.42 -5.87 22.01
N ARG A 307 17.39 -5.06 21.70
CA ARG A 307 17.57 -3.83 20.90
C ARG A 307 17.27 -2.53 21.64
N PHE A 308 16.41 -2.56 22.65
CA PHE A 308 16.03 -1.35 23.38
C PHE A 308 16.90 -1.14 24.62
N ASP A 309 16.89 0.07 25.14
CA ASP A 309 17.58 0.38 26.38
C ASP A 309 16.87 -0.18 27.61
N ILE A 310 17.60 -0.22 28.73
CA ILE A 310 17.16 -0.78 30.01
C ILE A 310 15.86 -0.12 30.50
N LYS A 311 15.64 1.18 30.23
CA LYS A 311 14.44 1.88 30.72
C LYS A 311 13.18 1.38 30.02
N ILE A 312 13.25 1.03 28.74
CA ILE A 312 12.13 0.43 28.01
C ILE A 312 11.80 -0.95 28.58
N MET A 313 12.82 -1.77 28.87
CA MET A 313 12.61 -3.09 29.46
C MET A 313 12.05 -3.00 30.89
N GLU A 314 12.59 -2.11 31.72
CA GLU A 314 12.09 -1.85 33.07
C GLU A 314 10.63 -1.37 33.03
N PHE A 315 10.31 -0.48 32.10
CA PHE A 315 8.96 0.01 31.90
C PHE A 315 7.98 -1.12 31.51
N LEU A 316 8.39 -1.98 30.57
CA LEU A 316 7.63 -3.17 30.18
C LEU A 316 7.32 -4.07 31.38
N LEU A 317 8.34 -4.42 32.17
CA LEU A 317 8.20 -5.32 33.31
C LEU A 317 7.41 -4.71 34.47
N ASN A 318 7.42 -3.39 34.63
CA ASN A 318 6.62 -2.71 35.65
C ASN A 318 5.13 -2.59 35.28
N LEU A 319 4.81 -2.49 33.99
CA LEU A 319 3.42 -2.35 33.54
C LEU A 319 2.67 -3.67 33.33
N ARG A 320 3.39 -4.75 32.99
CA ARG A 320 2.78 -5.96 32.44
C ARG A 320 3.11 -7.19 33.26
N GLU A 321 2.21 -7.61 34.14
CA GLU A 321 2.37 -8.81 34.98
C GLU A 321 2.41 -10.11 34.16
N ASP A 322 1.79 -10.13 32.99
CA ASP A 322 1.70 -11.29 32.07
C ASP A 322 3.02 -11.66 31.38
N ILE A 323 4.04 -10.81 31.48
CA ILE A 323 5.33 -11.02 30.79
C ILE A 323 6.24 -11.93 31.60
N ASN A 324 6.51 -13.09 31.04
CA ASN A 324 7.45 -14.06 31.60
C ASN A 324 8.85 -13.84 31.03
N ILE A 325 9.85 -13.83 31.92
CA ILE A 325 11.25 -13.86 31.49
C ILE A 325 11.64 -15.31 31.24
N THR A 326 11.88 -15.63 29.97
CA THR A 326 12.28 -16.97 29.54
C THR A 326 13.77 -17.02 29.21
N GLU A 327 14.30 -18.23 28.97
CA GLU A 327 15.66 -18.41 28.47
C GLU A 327 15.90 -17.62 27.18
N MET A 328 14.91 -17.54 26.27
CA MET A 328 15.04 -16.80 25.02
C MET A 328 15.30 -15.31 25.25
N VAL A 329 14.55 -14.70 26.17
CA VAL A 329 14.72 -13.28 26.53
C VAL A 329 16.10 -13.05 27.16
N LEU A 330 16.54 -13.95 28.03
CA LEU A 330 17.86 -13.87 28.66
C LEU A 330 19.00 -14.04 27.64
N VAL A 331 18.88 -14.97 26.69
CA VAL A 331 19.86 -15.17 25.60
C VAL A 331 19.94 -13.93 24.72
N ALA A 332 18.80 -13.33 24.39
CA ALA A 332 18.74 -12.11 23.59
C ALA A 332 19.44 -10.93 24.32
N ALA A 333 19.24 -10.80 25.63
CA ALA A 333 19.93 -9.82 26.45
C ALA A 333 21.45 -10.08 26.56
N LEU A 334 21.89 -11.34 26.56
CA LEU A 334 23.32 -11.70 26.57
C LEU A 334 24.03 -11.30 25.28
N GLN A 335 23.32 -11.36 24.15
CA GLN A 335 23.88 -11.12 22.81
C GLN A 335 23.93 -9.63 22.43
N ARG A 336 23.59 -8.73 23.35
CA ARG A 336 23.68 -7.28 23.11
C ARG A 336 25.12 -6.84 22.95
N ASP A 337 25.36 -5.95 21.99
CA ASP A 337 26.68 -5.33 21.79
C ASP A 337 27.09 -4.45 22.97
N TYR A 338 26.11 -3.86 23.67
CA TYR A 338 26.31 -2.97 24.82
C TYR A 338 25.23 -3.17 25.89
N GLY A 339 25.62 -3.05 27.15
CA GLY A 339 24.70 -3.06 28.29
C GLY A 339 24.08 -4.43 28.60
N SER A 340 24.74 -5.54 28.21
CA SER A 340 24.23 -6.90 28.44
C SER A 340 24.19 -7.26 29.92
N GLU A 341 25.22 -6.84 30.68
CA GLU A 341 25.30 -7.05 32.12
C GLU A 341 24.15 -6.37 32.85
N GLU A 342 23.91 -5.07 32.59
CA GLU A 342 22.86 -4.31 33.24
C GLU A 342 21.46 -4.78 32.83
N MET A 343 21.27 -5.15 31.55
CA MET A 343 20.00 -5.71 31.08
C MET A 343 19.69 -7.03 31.80
N ILE A 344 20.65 -7.96 31.85
CA ILE A 344 20.44 -9.26 32.51
C ILE A 344 20.25 -9.12 34.01
N THR A 345 20.99 -8.20 34.64
CA THR A 345 20.79 -7.86 36.04
C THR A 345 19.34 -7.45 36.29
N LEU A 346 18.80 -6.50 35.51
CA LEU A 346 17.40 -6.08 35.61
C LEU A 346 16.42 -7.25 35.45
N LEU A 347 16.61 -8.07 34.41
CA LEU A 347 15.71 -9.20 34.11
C LEU A 347 15.69 -10.22 35.24
N LEU A 348 16.87 -10.57 35.77
CA LEU A 348 17.01 -11.54 36.83
C LEU A 348 16.49 -11.02 38.18
N GLU A 349 16.78 -9.75 38.52
CA GLU A 349 16.34 -9.13 39.77
C GLU A 349 14.81 -8.95 39.85
N GLN A 350 14.17 -8.55 38.73
CA GLN A 350 12.73 -8.31 38.76
C GLN A 350 11.89 -9.59 38.63
N ARG A 351 12.27 -10.49 37.71
CA ARG A 351 11.42 -11.66 37.34
C ARG A 351 12.21 -12.93 37.03
N GLY A 352 13.49 -12.99 37.41
CA GLY A 352 14.35 -14.15 37.10
C GLY A 352 13.97 -15.44 37.82
N GLN A 353 13.26 -15.37 38.95
CA GLN A 353 12.92 -16.55 39.75
C GLN A 353 11.99 -17.54 39.04
N ASP A 354 11.23 -17.06 38.05
CA ASP A 354 10.29 -17.85 37.24
C ASP A 354 10.91 -18.33 35.92
N ALA A 355 12.13 -17.88 35.58
CA ALA A 355 12.80 -18.28 34.35
C ALA A 355 13.28 -19.73 34.43
N HIS A 356 12.91 -20.55 33.45
CA HIS A 356 13.46 -21.90 33.33
C HIS A 356 14.86 -21.85 32.71
N ILE A 357 15.89 -21.82 33.57
CA ILE A 357 17.28 -21.74 33.15
C ILE A 357 17.83 -23.15 32.90
N THR A 358 18.36 -23.38 31.69
CA THR A 358 18.94 -24.68 31.30
C THR A 358 20.47 -24.69 31.36
N ASP A 359 21.06 -25.89 31.42
CA ASP A 359 22.52 -26.09 31.34
C ASP A 359 23.14 -25.43 30.10
N LYS A 360 22.39 -25.35 28.99
CA LYS A 360 22.84 -24.73 27.74
C LYS A 360 23.02 -23.22 27.90
N PHE A 361 22.12 -22.56 28.61
CA PHE A 361 22.25 -21.14 28.94
C PHE A 361 23.48 -20.86 29.81
N VAL A 362 23.66 -21.65 30.87
CA VAL A 362 24.82 -21.54 31.77
C VAL A 362 26.14 -21.72 31.02
N LYS A 363 26.17 -22.67 30.07
CA LYS A 363 27.32 -22.85 29.17
C LYS A 363 27.57 -21.62 28.29
N THR A 364 26.52 -21.00 27.76
CA THR A 364 26.64 -19.80 26.91
C THR A 364 27.27 -18.62 27.68
N ILE A 365 26.93 -18.45 28.96
CA ILE A 365 27.53 -17.43 29.83
C ILE A 365 28.99 -17.73 30.11
N ALA A 366 29.31 -18.99 30.41
CA ALA A 366 30.69 -19.44 30.60
C ALA A 366 31.54 -19.20 29.34
N GLU A 367 30.99 -19.48 28.15
CA GLU A 367 31.63 -19.22 26.85
C GLU A 367 31.82 -17.72 26.56
N GLN A 368 31.03 -16.82 27.17
CA GLN A 368 31.25 -15.38 27.08
C GLN A 368 32.16 -14.83 28.20
N CYS A 369 32.62 -15.68 29.13
CA CYS A 369 33.41 -15.30 30.31
C CYS A 369 32.78 -14.21 31.18
N ASN A 370 31.45 -14.12 31.20
CA ASN A 370 30.79 -13.10 32.02
C ASN A 370 30.67 -13.58 33.47
N VAL A 371 31.73 -13.36 34.25
CA VAL A 371 31.83 -13.79 35.65
C VAL A 371 30.77 -13.11 36.52
N GLU A 372 30.44 -11.85 36.24
CA GLU A 372 29.46 -11.10 37.02
C GLU A 372 28.05 -11.66 36.81
N ILE A 373 27.67 -11.96 35.56
CA ILE A 373 26.38 -12.60 35.27
C ILE A 373 26.32 -14.00 35.88
N MET A 374 27.41 -14.79 35.81
CA MET A 374 27.45 -16.10 36.45
C MET A 374 27.26 -15.98 37.97
N ARG A 375 27.86 -14.97 38.61
CA ARG A 375 27.66 -14.70 40.04
C ARG A 375 26.19 -14.36 40.35
N LEU A 376 25.59 -13.44 39.59
CA LEU A 376 24.20 -13.02 39.76
C LEU A 376 23.22 -14.19 39.60
N LEU A 377 23.45 -15.07 38.62
CA LEU A 377 22.63 -16.27 38.44
C LEU A 377 22.65 -17.19 39.65
N LEU A 378 23.83 -17.39 40.24
CA LEU A 378 23.98 -18.23 41.44
C LEU A 378 23.34 -17.60 42.66
N GLU A 379 23.44 -16.28 42.80
CA GLU A 379 22.80 -15.53 43.89
C GLU A 379 21.27 -15.55 43.79
N GLN A 380 20.72 -15.36 42.59
CA GLN A 380 19.26 -15.24 42.39
C GLN A 380 18.54 -16.57 42.20
N SER A 381 19.20 -17.57 41.61
CA SER A 381 18.57 -18.85 41.28
C SER A 381 18.95 -19.99 42.23
N GLY A 382 19.99 -19.81 43.05
CA GLY A 382 20.43 -20.77 44.07
C GLY A 382 20.55 -22.20 43.53
N ASP A 383 19.98 -23.16 44.27
CA ASP A 383 20.02 -24.60 43.94
C ASP A 383 19.19 -24.99 42.69
N ARG A 384 18.44 -24.06 42.08
CA ARG A 384 17.62 -24.36 40.87
C ARG A 384 18.45 -24.41 39.59
N VAL A 385 19.63 -23.78 39.59
CA VAL A 385 20.52 -23.76 38.42
C VAL A 385 21.58 -24.83 38.60
N ASN A 386 21.58 -25.81 37.71
CA ASN A 386 22.65 -26.78 37.60
C ASN A 386 23.84 -26.13 36.88
N ILE A 387 25.01 -26.12 37.51
CA ILE A 387 26.25 -25.69 36.84
C ILE A 387 26.88 -26.93 36.19
N PRO A 388 26.84 -27.07 34.85
CA PRO A 388 27.48 -28.20 34.21
C PRO A 388 29.00 -28.11 34.40
N ALA A 389 29.64 -29.24 34.67
CA ALA A 389 31.10 -29.31 34.87
C ALA A 389 31.88 -28.71 33.68
N GLU A 390 31.32 -28.80 32.47
CA GLU A 390 31.88 -28.19 31.26
C GLU A 390 31.93 -26.65 31.35
N ALA A 391 30.90 -25.99 31.91
CA ALA A 391 30.90 -24.53 32.08
C ALA A 391 32.02 -24.08 33.04
N VAL A 392 32.26 -24.82 34.13
CA VAL A 392 33.37 -24.55 35.06
C VAL A 392 34.72 -24.67 34.36
N LEU A 393 34.90 -25.71 33.53
CA LEU A 393 36.13 -25.91 32.75
C LEU A 393 36.35 -24.80 31.73
N ILE A 394 35.30 -24.36 31.02
CA ILE A 394 35.37 -23.26 30.05
C ILE A 394 35.79 -21.95 30.73
N MET A 395 35.16 -21.62 31.87
CA MET A 395 35.52 -20.42 32.62
C MET A 395 36.96 -20.46 33.13
N ALA A 396 37.39 -21.60 33.71
CA ALA A 396 38.76 -21.78 34.18
C ALA A 396 39.80 -21.62 33.05
N ALA A 397 39.56 -22.26 31.90
CA ALA A 397 40.47 -22.20 30.76
C ALA A 397 40.62 -20.78 30.20
N ARG A 398 39.53 -20.01 30.10
CA ARG A 398 39.58 -18.66 29.54
C ARG A 398 40.04 -17.58 30.53
N LEU A 399 39.88 -17.81 31.84
CA LEU A 399 40.50 -16.96 32.87
C LEU A 399 42.04 -17.06 32.80
N ASP A 400 42.58 -18.25 32.55
CA ASP A 400 44.01 -18.46 32.33
C ASP A 400 44.52 -17.80 31.04
N GLU A 401 43.73 -17.78 29.95
CA GLU A 401 44.08 -17.08 28.70
C GLU A 401 44.17 -15.56 28.87
N ASN A 402 43.23 -14.95 29.61
CA ASN A 402 43.27 -13.51 29.92
C ASN A 402 44.43 -13.15 30.86
N TYR A 403 44.82 -14.06 31.77
CA TYR A 403 46.01 -13.88 32.62
C TYR A 403 47.32 -13.98 31.82
N ASN A 404 47.37 -14.83 30.80
CA ASN A 404 48.56 -15.00 29.95
C ASN A 404 48.68 -13.93 28.84
N GLY A 405 47.67 -13.09 28.64
CA GLY A 405 47.73 -11.89 27.78
C GLY A 405 48.47 -10.70 28.41
N PHE A 406 48.72 -10.74 29.72
CA PHE A 406 49.61 -9.83 30.43
C PHE A 406 50.89 -10.57 30.84
N THR A 407 51.88 -10.59 29.94
CA THR A 407 53.27 -10.81 30.35
C THR A 407 54.10 -9.54 30.09
N PRO A 408 55.12 -9.25 30.92
CA PRO A 408 55.61 -7.91 31.26
C PRO A 408 56.29 -7.11 30.15
#